data_AF-A0AAU7LW11-F1
#
_entry.id   AF-A0AAU7LW11-F1
#
_cell.length_a   1.000
_cell.length_b   1.000
_cell.length_c   1.000
_cell.angle_alpha   90.00
_cell.angle_beta   90.00
_cell.angle_gamma   90.00
#
_symmetry.space_group_name_H-M   'P 1'
#
loop_
_entity.id
_entity.type
_entity.pdbx_description
1 polymer ?
#
loop_
_entity_poly.entity_id
_entity_poly.type
_entity_poly.pdbx_seq_one_letter_code
_entity_poly.pdbx_strand_id
1 'polypeptide(L)'
;MTTITIVLTDLPKGKGVTVQTDAGAPCIGQPRTPAEALTMDLLRTCKAQGVSVQYGTLSATLAGELLKDLLHPEELGHAVTPEVRDRARICLGMAAVESHLAYSASPLRSGRQS
;
A
#
# COMPACT_ATOMS: atom_id res chain seq x y z
N MET A 1 -0.15 -23.46 3.07
CA MET A 1 -0.31 -22.62 4.29
C MET A 1 -0.64 -21.22 3.81
N THR A 2 -1.77 -20.66 4.22
CA THR A 2 -2.22 -19.34 3.78
C THR A 2 -2.16 -18.41 4.98
N THR A 3 -1.43 -17.32 4.87
CA THR A 3 -1.34 -16.27 5.89
C THR A 3 -2.35 -15.18 5.57
N ILE A 4 -3.01 -14.65 6.59
CA ILE A 4 -3.89 -13.49 6.48
C ILE A 4 -3.24 -12.37 7.27
N THR A 5 -3.12 -11.21 6.64
CA THR A 5 -2.50 -10.03 7.23
C THR A 5 -3.57 -9.02 7.62
N ILE A 6 -3.40 -8.45 8.81
CA ILE A 6 -4.30 -7.42 9.35
C ILE A 6 -3.40 -6.28 9.81
N VAL A 7 -3.62 -5.11 9.23
CA VAL A 7 -2.91 -3.88 9.57
C VAL A 7 -3.86 -2.94 10.29
N LEU A 8 -3.48 -2.58 11.51
CA LEU A 8 -4.19 -1.61 12.36
C LEU A 8 -3.41 -0.31 12.33
N THR A 9 -4.05 0.78 11.95
CA THR A 9 -3.41 2.11 11.91
C THR A 9 -4.15 3.07 12.83
N ASP A 10 -3.45 3.61 13.82
CA ASP A 10 -3.95 4.74 14.59
C ASP A 10 -3.92 6.00 13.71
N LEU A 11 -5.09 6.59 13.49
CA LEU A 11 -5.18 7.86 12.79
C LEU A 11 -4.81 9.01 13.76
N PRO A 12 -4.48 10.21 13.23
CA PRO A 12 -4.20 11.38 14.06
C PRO A 12 -5.27 11.61 15.12
N LYS A 13 -4.86 12.17 16.27
CA LYS A 13 -5.69 12.30 17.48
C LYS A 13 -7.15 12.65 17.18
N GLY A 14 -8.05 11.78 17.65
CA GLY A 14 -9.50 11.96 17.52
C GLY A 14 -10.11 11.40 16.23
N LYS A 15 -9.32 10.86 15.30
CA LYS A 15 -9.84 10.27 14.05
C LYS A 15 -10.06 8.75 14.11
N GLY A 16 -9.69 8.11 15.23
CA GLY A 16 -9.93 6.69 15.49
C GLY A 16 -8.87 5.78 14.87
N VAL A 17 -9.26 4.54 14.60
CA VAL A 17 -8.41 3.49 14.02
C VAL A 17 -8.91 3.17 12.61
N THR A 18 -8.03 2.70 11.73
CA THR A 18 -8.42 2.00 10.49
C THR A 18 -7.85 0.59 10.49
N VAL A 19 -8.61 -0.35 9.94
CA VAL A 19 -8.18 -1.75 9.78
C VAL A 19 -8.15 -2.08 8.30
N GLN A 20 -7.03 -2.63 7.84
CA GLN A 20 -6.87 -3.15 6.49
C GLN A 20 -6.55 -4.64 6.55
N THR A 21 -7.06 -5.41 5.61
CA THR A 21 -6.73 -6.84 5.49
C THR A 21 -6.54 -7.25 4.04
N ASP A 22 -5.68 -8.22 3.81
CA ASP A 22 -5.52 -8.90 2.52
C ASP A 22 -6.59 -9.97 2.27
N ALA A 23 -7.38 -10.33 3.30
CA ALA A 23 -8.51 -11.24 3.16
C ALA A 23 -9.61 -10.63 2.28
N GLY A 24 -10.24 -11.49 1.47
CA GLY A 24 -11.41 -11.13 0.67
C GLY A 24 -12.61 -10.76 1.54
N ALA A 25 -13.55 -10.00 0.96
CA ALA A 25 -14.80 -9.67 1.64
C ALA A 25 -15.63 -10.95 1.92
N PRO A 26 -16.32 -11.03 3.07
CA PRO A 26 -17.12 -12.20 3.41
C PRO A 26 -18.30 -12.37 2.44
N CYS A 27 -18.43 -13.55 1.84
CA CYS A 27 -19.60 -13.95 1.06
C CYS A 27 -20.29 -15.18 1.65
N ILE A 28 -21.59 -15.31 1.37
CA ILE A 28 -22.45 -16.38 1.89
C ILE A 28 -22.11 -17.71 1.20
N GLY A 29 -22.11 -18.80 1.97
CA GLY A 29 -21.98 -20.16 1.44
C GLY A 29 -20.56 -20.60 1.09
N GLN A 30 -19.56 -19.74 1.23
CA GLN A 30 -18.17 -20.15 1.07
C GLN A 30 -17.63 -20.83 2.34
N PRO A 31 -16.97 -22.01 2.21
CA PRO A 31 -16.26 -22.61 3.31
C PRO A 31 -15.11 -21.69 3.74
N ARG A 32 -14.88 -21.58 5.05
CA ARG A 32 -13.80 -20.79 5.63
C ARG A 32 -12.85 -21.66 6.40
N THR A 33 -11.56 -21.33 6.32
CA THR A 33 -10.54 -21.89 7.18
C THR A 33 -10.68 -21.32 8.61
N PRO A 34 -10.10 -21.98 9.62
CA PRO A 34 -10.10 -21.46 10.99
C PRO A 34 -9.45 -20.06 11.11
N ALA A 35 -8.39 -19.80 10.33
CA ALA A 35 -7.74 -18.49 10.30
C ALA A 35 -8.67 -17.40 9.74
N GLU A 36 -9.39 -17.69 8.65
CA GLU A 36 -10.38 -16.77 8.09
C GLU A 36 -11.53 -16.52 9.06
N ALA A 37 -12.00 -17.54 9.77
CA ALA A 37 -13.05 -17.38 10.77
C ALA A 37 -12.61 -16.42 11.89
N LEU A 38 -11.41 -16.63 12.45
CA LEU A 38 -10.85 -15.77 13.49
C LEU A 38 -10.66 -14.32 13.01
N THR A 39 -10.12 -14.14 11.79
CA THR A 39 -10.01 -12.82 11.18
C THR A 39 -11.38 -12.16 11.06
N MET A 40 -12.41 -12.88 10.59
CA MET A 40 -13.75 -12.31 10.42
C MET A 40 -14.37 -11.88 11.76
N ASP A 41 -14.11 -12.59 12.85
CA ASP A 41 -14.59 -12.21 14.19
C ASP A 41 -13.89 -10.95 14.73
N LEU A 42 -12.59 -10.81 14.48
CA LEU A 42 -11.86 -9.57 14.77
C LEU A 42 -12.43 -8.40 13.95
N LEU A 43 -12.57 -8.56 12.63
CA LEU A 43 -13.09 -7.51 11.75
C LEU A 43 -14.54 -7.13 12.08
N ARG A 44 -15.35 -8.10 12.52
CA ARG A 44 -16.71 -7.85 13.03
C ARG A 44 -16.67 -6.95 14.26
N THR A 45 -15.78 -7.25 15.21
CA THR A 45 -15.58 -6.45 16.43
C THR A 45 -15.14 -5.03 16.08
N CYS A 46 -14.18 -4.86 15.16
CA CYS A 46 -13.75 -3.55 14.69
C CYS A 46 -14.90 -2.74 14.09
N LYS A 47 -15.70 -3.34 13.19
CA LYS A 47 -16.87 -2.65 12.60
C LYS A 47 -17.89 -2.23 13.66
N ALA A 48 -18.14 -3.07 14.66
CA ALA A 48 -19.07 -2.74 15.75
C ALA A 48 -18.60 -1.54 16.58
N GLN A 49 -17.29 -1.29 16.65
CA GLN A 49 -16.69 -0.12 17.32
C GLN A 49 -16.65 1.14 16.42
N GLY A 50 -17.22 1.09 15.22
CA GLY A 50 -17.22 2.22 14.28
C GLY A 50 -15.90 2.40 13.53
N VAL A 51 -15.01 1.40 13.56
CA VAL A 51 -13.73 1.42 12.87
C VAL A 51 -13.94 1.14 11.37
N SER A 52 -13.27 1.91 10.52
CA SER A 52 -13.27 1.68 9.07
C SER A 52 -12.46 0.42 8.74
N VAL A 53 -13.08 -0.54 8.06
CA VAL A 53 -12.46 -1.82 7.67
C VAL A 53 -12.39 -1.93 6.15
N GLN A 54 -11.17 -2.11 5.61
CA GLN A 54 -10.89 -2.29 4.19
C GLN A 54 -10.41 -3.71 3.92
N TYR A 55 -11.02 -4.38 2.92
CA TYR A 55 -10.73 -5.76 2.54
C TYR A 55 -9.87 -5.80 1.27
N GLY A 56 -9.15 -6.89 1.05
CA GLY A 56 -8.33 -7.14 -0.15
C GLY A 56 -7.31 -6.04 -0.45
N THR A 57 -6.79 -5.35 0.58
CA THR A 57 -5.95 -4.17 0.38
C THR A 57 -4.47 -4.58 0.30
N LEU A 58 -3.82 -4.28 -0.83
CA LEU A 58 -2.39 -4.56 -1.04
C LEU A 58 -1.50 -3.89 0.02
N SER A 59 -1.90 -2.73 0.54
CA SER A 59 -1.17 -2.03 1.61
C SER A 59 -1.11 -2.78 2.94
N ALA A 60 -1.93 -3.83 3.10
CA ALA A 60 -1.91 -4.72 4.25
C ALA A 60 -0.96 -5.91 4.07
N THR A 61 -0.33 -6.08 2.90
CA THR A 61 0.61 -7.18 2.63
C THR A 61 2.06 -6.76 2.84
N LEU A 62 2.98 -7.71 3.03
CA LEU A 62 4.44 -7.47 3.02
C LEU A 62 4.91 -6.75 1.74
N ALA A 63 4.25 -7.02 0.61
CA ALA A 63 4.52 -6.28 -0.62
C ALA A 63 4.11 -4.81 -0.51
N GLY A 64 3.00 -4.52 0.16
CA GLY A 64 2.56 -3.17 0.47
C GLY A 64 3.49 -2.41 1.41
N GLU A 65 4.11 -3.10 2.38
CA GLU A 65 5.14 -2.52 3.25
C GLU A 65 6.39 -2.16 2.45
N LEU A 66 6.92 -3.10 1.66
CA LEU A 66 8.06 -2.83 0.78
C LEU A 66 7.78 -1.63 -0.15
N LEU A 67 6.59 -1.55 -0.73
CA LEU A 67 6.21 -0.42 -1.59
C LEU A 67 6.22 0.92 -0.84
N LYS A 68 5.91 0.94 0.46
CA LYS A 68 6.03 2.15 1.29
C LYS A 68 7.51 2.47 1.55
N ASP A 69 8.33 1.47 1.87
CA ASP A 69 9.76 1.65 2.15
C ASP A 69 10.52 2.22 0.95
N LEU A 70 10.12 1.83 -0.28
CA LEU A 70 10.64 2.38 -1.53
C LEU A 70 10.33 3.88 -1.71
N LEU A 71 9.32 4.42 -1.01
CA LEU A 71 8.96 5.84 -1.06
C LEU A 71 9.55 6.64 0.11
N HIS A 72 9.99 5.97 1.18
CA HIS A 72 10.55 6.62 2.36
C HIS A 72 12.03 6.97 2.16
N PRO A 73 12.42 8.26 2.22
CA PRO A 73 13.80 8.67 1.97
C PRO A 73 14.83 8.03 2.91
N GLU A 74 14.48 7.83 4.18
CA GLU A 74 15.37 7.25 5.19
C GLU A 74 15.49 5.72 5.12
N GLU A 75 14.62 5.07 4.34
CA GLU A 75 14.63 3.62 4.13
C GLU A 75 15.29 3.30 2.76
N LEU A 76 14.51 2.82 1.79
CA LEU A 76 15.00 2.46 0.45
C LEU A 76 14.84 3.60 -0.56
N GLY A 77 14.22 4.72 -0.19
CA GLY A 77 13.84 5.79 -1.11
C GLY A 77 15.01 6.47 -1.83
N HIS A 78 16.22 6.46 -1.28
CA HIS A 78 17.43 6.94 -1.97
C HIS A 78 18.18 5.84 -2.73
N ALA A 79 17.91 4.57 -2.43
CA ALA A 79 18.57 3.44 -3.05
C ALA A 79 17.97 3.06 -4.42
N VAL A 80 16.75 3.51 -4.71
CA VAL A 80 16.03 3.17 -5.94
C VAL A 80 15.85 4.37 -6.87
N THR A 81 15.70 4.09 -8.17
CA THR A 81 15.56 5.14 -9.18
C THR A 81 14.17 5.81 -9.12
N PRO A 82 14.03 7.05 -9.63
CA PRO A 82 12.75 7.76 -9.68
C PRO A 82 11.62 6.97 -10.36
N GLU A 83 11.94 6.19 -11.39
CA GLU A 83 10.97 5.36 -12.13
C GLU A 83 10.41 4.23 -11.26
N VAL A 84 11.27 3.63 -10.41
CA VAL A 84 10.86 2.58 -9.45
C VAL A 84 9.96 3.18 -8.37
N ARG A 85 10.27 4.39 -7.87
CA ARG A 85 9.41 5.09 -6.91
C ARG A 85 8.05 5.43 -7.50
N ASP A 86 7.99 5.89 -8.74
CA ASP A 86 6.72 6.16 -9.40
C ASP A 86 5.92 4.90 -9.68
N ARG A 87 6.57 3.79 -10.03
CA ARG A 87 5.88 2.50 -10.15
C ARG A 87 5.30 2.07 -8.81
N ALA A 88 6.03 2.27 -7.72
CA ALA A 88 5.54 1.95 -6.38
C ALA A 88 4.32 2.81 -5.99
N ARG A 89 4.34 4.11 -6.31
CA ARG A 89 3.17 4.99 -6.15
C ARG A 89 1.95 4.47 -6.89
N ILE A 90 2.11 4.08 -8.16
CA ILE A 90 1.01 3.54 -8.96
C ILE A 90 0.44 2.26 -8.34
N CYS A 91 1.29 1.34 -7.88
CA CYS A 91 0.85 0.12 -7.20
C CYS A 91 0.08 0.39 -5.90
N LEU A 92 0.37 1.51 -5.22
CA LEU A 92 -0.36 1.98 -4.04
C LEU A 92 -1.59 2.84 -4.39
N GLY A 93 -1.89 3.05 -5.68
CA GLY A 93 -3.03 3.88 -6.14
C GLY A 93 -2.76 5.38 -6.10
N MET A 94 -1.51 5.80 -6.00
CA MET A 94 -1.07 7.20 -6.02
C MET A 94 -0.60 7.62 -7.42
N ALA A 95 -0.65 8.92 -7.72
CA ALA A 95 -0.13 9.45 -8.98
C ALA A 95 1.42 9.43 -9.01
N ALA A 96 1.98 9.21 -10.20
CA ALA A 96 3.42 9.35 -10.45
C ALA A 96 3.85 10.83 -10.34
N VAL A 97 5.03 11.10 -9.79
CA VAL A 97 5.49 12.47 -9.49
C VAL A 97 6.84 12.78 -10.14
N GLU A 98 7.74 11.80 -10.23
CA GLU A 98 9.16 12.08 -10.44
C GLU A 98 9.63 11.84 -11.88
N SER A 99 8.99 10.93 -12.60
CA SER A 99 9.31 10.57 -13.99
C SER A 99 9.10 11.74 -14.95
N HIS A 100 8.24 12.71 -14.58
CA HIS A 100 8.06 13.95 -15.35
C HIS A 100 9.24 14.93 -15.23
N LEU A 101 10.06 14.83 -14.17
CA LEU A 101 11.25 15.67 -13.99
C LEU A 101 12.48 15.11 -14.71
N ALA A 102 12.54 13.80 -14.95
CA ALA A 102 13.63 13.18 -15.73
C ALA A 102 13.62 13.63 -17.21
N TYR A 103 12.43 13.92 -17.77
CA TYR A 103 12.30 14.37 -19.16
C TYR A 103 12.67 15.85 -19.36
N SER A 104 12.52 16.71 -18.34
CA SER A 104 12.82 18.14 -18.44
C SER A 104 14.28 18.51 -18.12
N ALA A 105 15.08 17.54 -17.63
CA ALA A 105 16.47 17.76 -17.22
C ALA A 105 17.53 17.37 -18.29
N SER A 106 17.14 17.12 -19.54
CA SER A 106 18.09 16.97 -20.65
C SER A 106 18.30 18.31 -21.35
N PRO A 107 19.30 19.15 -21.00
CA PRO A 107 19.68 20.26 -21.86
C PRO A 107 20.24 19.67 -23.16
N LEU A 108 19.60 20.06 -24.27
CA LEU A 108 20.05 19.86 -25.64
C LEU A 108 21.58 20.07 -25.72
N ARG A 109 22.34 18.97 -25.90
CA ARG A 109 23.72 19.07 -26.38
C ARG A 109 23.66 19.56 -27.83
N SER A 110 23.62 20.88 -27.98
CA SER A 110 23.95 21.60 -29.21
C SER A 110 25.44 21.41 -29.49
N GLY A 111 25.79 20.27 -30.07
CA GLY A 111 27.11 20.01 -30.62
C GLY A 111 27.14 20.45 -32.08
N ARG A 112 27.65 21.66 -32.32
CA ARG A 112 28.21 22.09 -33.61
C ARG A 112 29.05 20.95 -34.22
N GLN A 113 28.75 20.57 -35.45
CA GLN A 113 29.76 20.04 -36.35
C GLN A 113 29.75 20.88 -37.64
N SER A 114 30.92 21.46 -37.83
CA SER A 114 31.44 22.23 -38.97
C SER A 114 31.50 21.44 -40.26
#